data_AF-A0A950MJR4-F1
#
_entry.id   AF-A0A950MJR4-F1
#
_cell.length_a   1.000
_cell.length_b   1.000
_cell.length_c   1.000
_cell.angle_alpha   90.00
_cell.angle_beta   90.00
_cell.angle_gamma   90.00
#
_symmetry.space_group_name_H-M   'P 1'
#
loop_
_entity.id
_entity.type
_entity.pdbx_description
1 polymer ?
#
loop_
_entity_poly.entity_id
_entity_poly.type
_entity_poly.pdbx_seq_one_letter_code
_entity_poly.pdbx_strand_id
1 'polypeptide(L)'
;MGASGHIAGIINAPKKHKGSWWSATDCPPDPDAWLGSATKKDGSWWPDWFAWLAERSGPMVTAPPLGSAKHQPQEAAPGTYVLAT
;
A
#
# COMPACT_ATOMS: atom_id res chain seq x y z
N MET A 1 -8.43 7.67 4.26
CA MET A 1 -7.80 8.88 3.64
C MET A 1 -6.49 9.20 4.36
N GLY A 2 -5.41 9.62 3.69
CA GLY A 2 -4.11 9.95 4.31
C GLY A 2 -3.92 11.45 4.57
N ALA A 3 -3.22 11.83 5.65
CA ALA A 3 -3.15 13.21 6.15
C ALA A 3 -2.20 14.18 5.42
N SER A 4 -1.62 13.81 4.28
CA SER A 4 -0.63 14.64 3.57
C SER A 4 -0.92 14.71 2.08
N GLY A 5 -0.30 15.67 1.37
CA GLY A 5 -0.50 15.88 -0.07
C GLY A 5 -0.18 14.63 -0.89
N HIS A 6 -0.66 14.58 -2.14
CA HIS A 6 -0.67 13.39 -3.02
C HIS A 6 0.51 12.43 -2.80
N ILE A 7 1.75 12.89 -2.96
CA ILE A 7 2.95 12.03 -2.84
C ILE A 7 3.25 11.67 -1.39
N ALA A 8 3.25 12.65 -0.48
CA ALA A 8 3.63 12.47 0.92
C ALA A 8 2.59 11.67 1.74
N GLY A 9 1.33 11.65 1.31
CA GLY A 9 0.26 10.86 1.92
C GLY A 9 0.29 9.39 1.48
N ILE A 10 0.66 9.12 0.22
CA ILE A 10 0.72 7.77 -0.34
C ILE A 10 2.04 7.08 0.04
N ILE A 11 3.17 7.77 -0.13
CA ILE A 11 4.52 7.24 0.16
C ILE A 11 4.88 7.54 1.61
N ASN A 12 4.21 6.84 2.53
CA ASN A 12 4.43 6.98 3.96
C ASN A 12 4.93 5.67 4.58
N ALA A 13 6.26 5.50 4.64
CA ALA A 13 6.87 4.30 5.19
C ALA A 13 6.61 4.17 6.72
N PRO A 14 6.16 3.01 7.23
CA PRO A 14 5.79 2.82 8.65
C PRO A 14 6.88 3.20 9.64
N LYS A 15 8.15 2.93 9.31
CA LYS A 15 9.32 3.17 10.16
C LYS A 15 9.49 4.64 10.58
N LYS A 16 8.90 5.59 9.84
CA LYS A 16 9.01 7.02 10.17
C LYS A 16 7.97 7.50 11.18
N HIS A 17 6.92 6.71 11.48
CA HIS A 17 5.81 7.09 12.37
C HIS A 17 5.25 8.51 12.13
N LYS A 18 5.28 8.98 10.88
CA LYS A 18 4.78 10.29 10.48
C LYS A 18 3.40 10.15 9.82
N GLY A 19 2.64 11.23 9.88
CA GLY A 19 1.30 11.30 9.29
C GLY A 19 0.22 10.64 10.15
N SER A 20 -1.00 10.74 9.66
CA SER A 20 -2.18 10.07 10.20
C SER A 20 -3.05 9.63 9.01
N TRP A 21 -4.02 8.79 9.27
CA TRP A 21 -5.01 8.36 8.30
C TRP A 21 -6.35 8.11 8.98
N TRP A 22 -7.42 8.08 8.19
CA TRP A 22 -8.78 7.87 8.67
C TRP A 22 -9.36 6.58 8.10
N SER A 23 -10.09 5.85 8.94
CA SER A 23 -10.86 4.66 8.57
C SER A 23 -12.24 4.67 9.23
N ALA A 24 -13.26 4.27 8.46
CA ALA A 24 -14.60 3.94 8.94
C ALA A 24 -15.01 2.61 8.28
N THR A 25 -15.88 1.85 8.94
CA THR A 25 -16.49 0.63 8.37
C THR A 25 -17.61 0.96 7.39
N ASP A 26 -18.34 2.04 7.66
CA ASP A 26 -19.46 2.48 6.84
C ASP A 26 -18.98 3.37 5.68
N CYS A 27 -19.71 3.34 4.57
CA CYS A 27 -19.39 4.10 3.36
C CYS A 27 -20.64 4.86 2.87
N PRO A 28 -21.06 5.94 3.56
CA PRO A 28 -22.15 6.78 3.09
C PRO A 28 -21.77 7.47 1.77
N PRO A 29 -22.76 7.88 0.95
CA PRO A 29 -22.51 8.58 -0.30
C PRO A 29 -21.90 9.97 -0.12
N ASP A 30 -22.11 10.59 1.04
CA ASP A 30 -21.55 11.90 1.38
C ASP A 30 -20.14 11.73 2.01
N PRO A 31 -19.09 12.29 1.39
CA PRO A 31 -17.72 12.21 1.92
C PRO A 31 -17.55 12.93 3.27
N ASP A 32 -18.29 14.00 3.53
CA ASP A 32 -18.19 14.72 4.81
C ASP A 32 -18.81 13.89 5.94
N ALA A 33 -19.92 13.21 5.65
CA ALA A 33 -20.51 12.24 6.55
C ALA A 33 -19.56 11.06 6.84
N TRP A 34 -18.87 10.54 5.81
CA TRP A 34 -17.85 9.50 6.00
C TRP A 34 -16.74 9.97 6.93
N LEU A 35 -16.17 11.16 6.66
CA LEU A 35 -15.08 11.71 7.46
C LEU A 35 -15.51 11.99 8.90
N GLY A 36 -16.74 12.48 9.12
CA GLY A 36 -17.30 12.72 10.44
C GLY A 36 -17.44 11.46 11.30
N SER A 37 -17.68 10.30 10.67
CA SER A 37 -17.73 8.99 11.34
C SER A 37 -16.38 8.28 11.45
N ALA A 38 -15.35 8.76 10.75
CA ALA A 38 -14.09 8.04 10.63
C ALA A 38 -13.16 8.25 11.83
N THR A 39 -12.52 7.17 12.26
CA THR A 39 -11.51 7.22 13.33
C THR A 39 -10.16 7.60 12.75
N LYS A 40 -9.55 8.65 13.31
CA LYS A 40 -8.17 9.03 13.02
C LYS A 40 -7.20 8.05 13.69
N LYS A 41 -6.25 7.54 12.91
CA LYS A 41 -5.18 6.62 13.31
C LYS A 41 -3.83 7.25 12.99
N ASP A 42 -2.88 7.15 13.90
CA ASP A 42 -1.55 7.74 13.73
C ASP A 42 -0.59 6.80 12.98
N GLY A 43 0.35 7.41 12.26
CA GLY A 43 1.36 6.71 11.47
C GLY A 43 0.91 6.40 10.03
N SER A 44 1.50 5.35 9.45
CA SER A 44 1.22 4.93 8.09
C SER A 44 -0.04 4.06 8.01
N TRP A 45 -0.76 4.17 6.90
CA TRP A 45 -1.89 3.28 6.57
C TRP A 45 -1.44 1.93 5.98
N TRP A 46 -0.17 1.78 5.59
CA TRP A 46 0.36 0.54 4.99
C TRP A 46 0.13 -0.72 5.84
N PRO A 47 0.31 -0.71 7.18
CA PRO A 47 0.08 -1.91 8.00
C PRO A 47 -1.37 -2.42 7.96
N ASP A 48 -2.35 -1.51 7.93
CA ASP A 48 -3.76 -1.87 7.82
C ASP A 48 -4.07 -2.50 6.46
N TRP A 49 -3.49 -1.94 5.39
CA TRP A 49 -3.59 -2.51 4.05
C TRP A 49 -2.90 -3.88 3.94
N PHE A 50 -1.73 -4.06 4.56
CA PHE A 50 -1.07 -5.37 4.60
C PHE A 50 -1.90 -6.41 5.34
N ALA A 51 -2.56 -6.05 6.45
CA ALA A 51 -3.46 -6.96 7.15
C ALA A 51 -4.64 -7.37 6.26
N TRP A 52 -5.28 -6.41 5.58
CA TRP A 52 -6.36 -6.68 4.63
C TRP A 52 -5.91 -7.58 3.46
N LEU A 53 -4.69 -7.38 2.94
CA LEU A 53 -4.10 -8.21 1.89
C LEU A 53 -3.76 -9.62 2.37
N ALA A 54 -3.26 -9.78 3.59
CA ALA A 54 -2.83 -11.07 4.13
C ALA A 54 -3.97 -12.10 4.15
N GLU A 55 -5.19 -11.67 4.50
CA GLU A 55 -6.40 -12.49 4.46
C GLU A 55 -6.77 -12.96 3.04
N ARG A 56 -6.27 -12.27 2.01
CA ARG A 56 -6.66 -12.43 0.60
C ARG A 56 -5.52 -12.98 -0.27
N SER A 57 -4.35 -13.24 0.30
CA SER A 57 -3.15 -13.65 -0.45
C SER A 57 -2.86 -15.16 -0.39
N GLY A 58 -3.76 -15.95 0.21
CA GLY A 58 -3.60 -17.39 0.35
C GLY A 58 -2.56 -17.79 1.40
N PRO A 59 -2.25 -19.09 1.51
CA PRO A 59 -1.29 -19.58 2.50
C PRO A 59 0.15 -19.18 2.15
N MET A 60 0.99 -19.08 3.18
CA MET A 60 2.42 -18.89 3.00
C MET A 60 3.05 -20.12 2.34
N VAL A 61 3.90 -19.86 1.33
CA VAL A 61 4.66 -20.88 0.62
C VAL A 61 6.15 -20.51 0.63
N THR A 62 7.01 -21.48 0.35
CA THR A 62 8.44 -21.20 0.14
C THR A 62 8.61 -20.21 -1.00
N ALA A 63 9.46 -19.20 -0.79
CA ALA A 63 9.73 -18.19 -1.80
C ALA A 63 10.31 -18.83 -3.08
N PRO A 64 9.70 -18.62 -4.26
CA PRO A 64 10.21 -19.18 -5.51
C PRO A 64 11.48 -18.45 -5.98
N PRO A 65 12.31 -19.10 -6.83
CA PRO A 65 13.40 -18.42 -7.51
C PRO A 65 12.86 -17.37 -8.50
N LEU A 66 13.74 -16.47 -8.95
CA LEU A 66 13.37 -15.46 -9.95
C LEU A 66 13.08 -16.10 -11.31
N GLY A 67 11.92 -15.78 -11.89
CA GLY A 67 11.51 -16.22 -13.22
C GLY A 67 11.00 -17.66 -13.28
N SER A 68 10.94 -18.21 -14.50
CA SER A 68 10.50 -19.56 -14.80
C SER A 68 11.16 -20.06 -16.09
N ALA A 69 11.01 -21.34 -16.44
CA ALA A 69 11.53 -21.86 -17.72
C ALA A 69 10.97 -21.12 -18.95
N LYS A 70 9.70 -20.69 -18.89
CA LYS A 70 9.03 -19.92 -19.96
C LYS A 70 9.45 -18.44 -19.97
N HIS A 71 9.74 -17.88 -18.79
CA HIS A 71 10.10 -16.48 -18.63
C HIS A 71 11.34 -16.38 -17.74
N GLN A 72 12.51 -16.48 -18.36
CA GLN A 72 13.78 -16.39 -17.65
C GLN A 72 14.07 -14.93 -17.25
N PRO A 73 14.77 -14.68 -16.14
CA PRO A 73 15.26 -13.35 -15.80
C PRO A 73 16.09 -12.76 -16.96
N GLN A 74 15.76 -11.55 -17.38
CA GLN A 74 16.40 -10.92 -18.54
C GLN A 74 17.54 -9.98 -18.13
N GLU A 75 17.25 -9.02 -17.25
CA GLU A 75 18.22 -8.06 -16.73
C GLU A 75 17.91 -7.75 -15.26
N ALA A 76 18.85 -7.13 -14.56
CA ALA A 76 18.62 -6.67 -13.20
C ALA A 76 17.60 -5.51 -13.19
N ALA A 77 16.67 -5.52 -12.22
CA ALA A 77 15.83 -4.36 -11.95
C ALA A 77 16.71 -3.12 -11.66
N PRO A 78 16.31 -1.91 -12.09
CA PRO A 78 14.98 -1.53 -12.54
C PRO A 78 14.73 -1.70 -14.06
N GLY A 79 15.68 -2.28 -14.79
CA GLY A 79 15.61 -2.45 -16.24
C GLY A 79 15.87 -1.15 -17.02
N THR A 80 15.74 -1.25 -18.33
CA THR A 80 16.12 -0.17 -19.26
C THR A 80 15.02 0.85 -19.53
N TYR A 81 13.74 0.45 -19.47
CA TYR A 81 12.63 1.31 -19.89
C TYR A 81 12.45 2.54 -18.99
N VAL A 82 12.74 2.42 -17.69
CA VAL A 82 12.68 3.57 -16.76
C VAL A 82 13.81 4.58 -16.99
N LEU A 83 14.88 4.18 -17.68
CA LEU A 83 16.05 5.01 -17.98
C LEU A 83 15.96 5.67 -19.36
N ALA A 84 14.99 5.25 -20.18
CA ALA A 84 14.75 5.86 -21.48
C ALA A 84 14.32 7.32 -21.28
N THR A 85 14.89 8.19 -22.11
CA THR A 85 14.68 9.65 -22.08
C THR A 85 13.92 10.10 -23.32
#